data_AF-A0A4R9BEX5-F1
#
_entry.id   AF-A0A4R9BEX5-F1
#
_cell.length_a   1.000
_cell.length_b   1.000
_cell.length_c   1.000
_cell.angle_alpha   90.00
_cell.angle_beta   90.00
_cell.angle_gamma   90.00
#
_symmetry.space_group_name_H-M   'P 1'
#
loop_
_entity.id
_entity.type
_entity.pdbx_description
1 polymer ?
#
loop_
_entity_poly.entity_id
_entity_poly.type
_entity_poly.pdbx_seq_one_letter_code
_entity_poly.pdbx_strand_id
1 'polypeptide(L)'
;MTVTATVTPTPASTPTPTPTATPTPTPVAEAPLVPNPQVPTLTPNAEPKPLPQGPAQDLGSTPGARGTTTASGGGALLTYTVVEGDSFFDIAQRFNVPVQMMLKMNPSVPGLGESIYIKQIINLDWKAQR
;
A
#
# COMPACT_ATOMS: atom_id res chain seq x y z
N MET A 1 -77.92 57.82 -54.49
CA MET A 1 -76.92 56.85 -54.02
C MET A 1 -75.74 56.91 -54.97
N THR A 2 -74.66 57.58 -54.57
CA THR A 2 -73.42 57.71 -55.36
C THR A 2 -72.35 56.89 -54.65
N VAL A 3 -71.80 55.94 -55.39
CA VAL A 3 -70.84 54.94 -54.89
C VAL A 3 -69.43 55.52 -55.06
N THR A 4 -68.77 55.86 -53.95
CA THR A 4 -67.38 56.33 -53.97
C THR A 4 -66.47 55.12 -53.82
N ALA A 5 -65.81 54.71 -54.91
CA ALA A 5 -64.83 53.63 -54.90
C ALA A 5 -63.48 54.15 -54.36
N THR A 6 -63.01 53.59 -53.25
CA THR A 6 -61.69 53.90 -52.69
C THR A 6 -60.66 52.93 -53.28
N VAL A 7 -59.72 53.44 -54.07
CA VAL A 7 -58.59 52.66 -54.59
C VAL A 7 -57.46 52.68 -53.57
N THR A 8 -57.13 51.49 -53.03
CA THR A 8 -56.02 51.30 -52.09
C THR A 8 -54.69 51.25 -52.85
N PRO A 9 -53.68 52.08 -52.53
CA PRO A 9 -52.37 51.96 -53.16
C PRO A 9 -51.66 50.68 -52.67
N THR A 10 -51.15 49.89 -53.62
CA THR A 10 -50.30 48.72 -53.37
C THR A 10 -48.97 49.18 -52.74
N PRO A 11 -48.53 48.62 -51.60
CA PRO A 11 -47.22 48.95 -51.04
C PRO A 11 -46.10 48.43 -51.96
N ALA A 12 -45.16 49.31 -52.32
CA ALA A 12 -43.94 48.95 -53.04
C ALA A 12 -43.05 48.06 -52.17
N SER A 13 -42.52 46.97 -52.73
CA SER A 13 -41.62 46.05 -52.05
C SER A 13 -40.28 46.73 -51.72
N THR A 14 -39.98 46.87 -50.42
CA THR A 14 -38.69 47.34 -49.90
C THR A 14 -37.56 46.42 -50.36
N PRO A 15 -36.40 46.94 -50.84
CA PRO A 15 -35.26 46.08 -51.14
C PRO A 15 -34.72 45.45 -49.84
N THR A 16 -34.57 44.13 -49.85
CA THR A 16 -33.95 43.38 -48.75
C THR A 16 -32.50 43.83 -48.56
N PRO A 17 -32.05 44.18 -47.34
CA PRO A 17 -30.65 44.51 -47.10
C PRO A 17 -29.77 43.29 -47.38
N THR A 18 -28.72 43.47 -48.20
CA THR A 18 -27.71 42.45 -48.43
C THR A 18 -27.02 42.08 -47.10
N PRO A 19 -26.91 40.80 -46.73
CA PRO A 19 -26.22 40.44 -45.50
C PRO A 19 -24.75 40.85 -45.60
N THR A 20 -24.31 41.71 -44.67
CA THR A 20 -22.90 42.06 -44.49
C THR A 20 -22.13 40.79 -44.16
N ALA A 21 -21.06 40.49 -44.91
CA ALA A 21 -20.19 39.37 -44.62
C ALA A 21 -19.61 39.53 -43.20
N THR A 22 -19.88 38.55 -42.33
CA THR A 22 -19.25 38.47 -41.01
C THR A 22 -17.74 38.41 -41.21
N PRO A 23 -16.93 39.24 -40.53
CA PRO A 23 -15.48 39.14 -40.63
C PRO A 23 -15.05 37.74 -40.15
N THR A 24 -14.28 37.04 -40.98
CA THR A 24 -13.63 35.78 -40.59
C THR A 24 -12.82 36.04 -39.31
N PRO A 25 -13.03 35.28 -38.22
CA PRO A 25 -12.21 35.45 -37.03
C PRO A 25 -10.75 35.23 -37.39
N THR A 26 -9.88 36.16 -37.01
CA THR A 26 -8.43 35.99 -37.13
C THR A 26 -8.05 34.71 -36.37
N PRO A 27 -7.30 33.76 -36.97
CA PRO A 27 -6.87 32.58 -36.24
C PRO A 27 -6.02 33.02 -35.05
N VAL A 28 -6.51 32.76 -33.84
CA VAL A 28 -5.72 32.90 -32.62
C VAL A 28 -4.64 31.83 -32.69
N ALA A 29 -3.37 32.24 -32.61
CA ALA A 29 -2.25 31.30 -32.60
C ALA A 29 -2.45 30.27 -31.48
N GLU A 30 -2.40 29.00 -31.84
CA GLU A 30 -2.47 27.90 -30.88
C GLU A 30 -1.31 28.04 -29.88
N ALA A 31 -1.62 28.05 -28.59
CA ALA A 31 -0.60 28.15 -27.55
C ALA A 31 0.37 26.96 -27.69
N PRO A 32 1.69 27.15 -27.53
CA PRO A 32 2.63 26.06 -27.60
C PRO A 32 2.24 24.98 -26.59
N LEU A 33 2.07 23.74 -27.07
CA LEU A 33 1.75 22.58 -26.25
C LEU A 33 2.82 22.42 -25.17
N VAL A 34 2.45 22.66 -23.92
CA VAL A 34 3.32 22.35 -22.78
C VAL A 34 3.42 20.83 -22.65
N PRO A 35 4.62 20.23 -22.67
CA PRO A 35 4.76 18.79 -22.47
C PRO A 35 4.21 18.39 -21.11
N ASN A 36 3.46 17.28 -21.06
CA ASN A 36 3.06 16.70 -19.79
C ASN A 36 4.30 16.43 -18.91
N PRO A 37 4.22 16.66 -17.59
CA PRO A 37 5.31 16.33 -16.68
C PRO A 37 5.61 14.83 -16.78
N GLN A 38 6.89 14.49 -16.88
CA GLN A 38 7.32 13.10 -16.95
C GLN A 38 6.97 12.39 -15.64
N VAL A 39 6.35 11.23 -15.73
CA VAL A 39 6.18 10.33 -14.58
C VAL A 39 7.56 10.00 -14.02
N PRO A 40 7.82 10.24 -12.72
CA PRO A 40 9.10 9.89 -12.13
C PRO A 40 9.33 8.39 -12.27
N THR A 41 10.56 8.02 -12.61
CA THR A 41 10.96 6.62 -12.72
C THR A 41 10.92 6.01 -11.33
N LEU A 42 9.97 5.09 -11.09
CA LEU A 42 9.88 4.38 -9.81
C LEU A 42 11.15 3.54 -9.65
N THR A 43 11.98 3.87 -8.66
CA THR A 43 13.10 3.02 -8.26
C THR A 43 12.53 1.89 -7.41
N PRO A 44 12.64 0.61 -7.80
CA PRO A 44 12.21 -0.49 -6.96
C PRO A 44 12.92 -0.45 -5.61
N ASN A 45 12.21 -0.81 -4.54
CA ASN A 45 12.84 -1.04 -3.24
C ASN A 45 13.99 -2.05 -3.39
N ALA A 46 15.04 -1.87 -2.59
CA ALA A 46 16.14 -2.82 -2.53
C ALA A 46 15.62 -4.25 -2.26
N GLU A 47 16.32 -5.23 -2.83
CA GLU A 47 16.02 -6.64 -2.62
C GLU A 47 16.03 -6.96 -1.12
N PRO A 48 15.05 -7.72 -0.58
CA PRO A 48 15.01 -8.03 0.84
C PRO A 48 16.30 -8.71 1.27
N LYS A 49 17.00 -8.16 2.29
CA LYS A 49 18.15 -8.83 2.88
C LYS A 49 17.70 -10.21 3.39
N PRO A 50 18.39 -11.31 3.04
CA PRO A 50 18.08 -12.62 3.59
C PRO A 50 18.03 -12.55 5.11
N LEU A 51 16.94 -13.04 5.67
CA LEU A 51 16.79 -13.15 7.13
C LEU A 51 17.97 -13.97 7.68
N PRO A 52 18.53 -13.62 8.86
CA PRO A 52 19.61 -14.40 9.45
C PRO A 52 19.16 -15.86 9.65
N GLN A 53 19.80 -16.79 8.92
CA GLN A 53 19.57 -18.23 9.02
C GLN A 53 20.65 -18.84 9.91
N GLY A 54 20.54 -18.62 11.21
CA GLY A 54 21.50 -19.15 12.19
C GLY A 54 20.78 -19.75 13.39
N PRO A 55 21.53 -20.40 14.30
CA PRO A 55 20.97 -20.83 15.58
C PRO A 55 20.44 -19.64 16.35
N ALA A 56 19.35 -19.87 17.09
CA ALA A 56 18.86 -18.93 18.08
C ALA A 56 20.00 -18.54 19.04
N GLN A 57 20.19 -17.24 19.25
CA GLN A 57 21.21 -16.70 20.13
C GLN A 57 20.52 -15.95 21.26
N ASP A 58 20.73 -16.37 22.52
CA ASP A 58 20.15 -15.67 23.66
C ASP A 58 20.87 -14.33 23.87
N LEU A 59 20.17 -13.23 23.59
CA LEU A 59 20.64 -11.85 23.85
C LEU A 59 20.37 -11.41 25.29
N GLY A 60 19.78 -12.28 26.12
CA GLY A 60 19.43 -12.01 27.50
C GLY A 60 17.93 -11.74 27.69
N SER A 61 17.45 -11.91 28.92
CA SER A 61 16.05 -11.70 29.25
C SER A 61 15.65 -10.23 29.11
N THR A 62 14.55 -9.99 28.39
CA THR A 62 13.95 -8.66 28.18
C THR A 62 12.55 -8.61 28.80
N PRO A 63 11.96 -7.42 29.03
CA PRO A 63 10.52 -7.32 29.26
C PRO A 63 9.78 -8.01 28.10
N GLY A 64 8.88 -8.94 28.39
CA GLY A 64 8.19 -9.73 27.36
C GLY A 64 8.88 -11.04 26.95
N ALA A 65 10.06 -11.35 27.48
CA ALA A 65 10.73 -12.64 27.23
C ALA A 65 11.54 -13.11 28.45
N ARG A 66 10.86 -13.41 29.57
CA ARG A 66 11.47 -13.75 30.87
C ARG A 66 11.47 -15.24 31.20
N GLY A 67 10.91 -16.05 30.32
CA GLY A 67 10.82 -17.48 30.41
C GLY A 67 12.17 -18.18 30.35
N THR A 68 12.14 -19.46 30.73
CA THR A 68 13.31 -20.32 30.81
C THR A 68 13.57 -21.02 29.48
N THR A 69 14.84 -21.17 29.13
CA THR A 69 15.27 -21.88 27.93
C THR A 69 15.89 -23.23 28.26
N THR A 70 15.76 -24.17 27.33
CA THR A 70 16.54 -25.41 27.34
C THR A 70 17.54 -25.38 26.21
N ALA A 71 18.78 -25.79 26.50
CA ALA A 71 19.83 -25.92 25.50
C ALA A 71 20.32 -27.38 25.41
N SER A 72 20.77 -27.78 24.24
CA SER A 72 21.48 -29.04 24.03
C SER A 72 22.86 -28.98 24.71
N GLY A 73 23.49 -30.14 24.95
CA GLY A 73 24.85 -30.22 25.50
C GLY A 73 25.92 -29.49 24.66
N GLY A 74 25.61 -29.17 23.39
CA GLY A 74 26.44 -28.35 22.50
C GLY A 74 26.12 -26.84 22.52
N GLY A 75 25.29 -26.35 23.45
CA GLY A 75 24.94 -24.93 23.58
C GLY A 75 23.87 -24.40 22.62
N ALA A 76 23.29 -25.26 21.76
CA ALA A 76 22.19 -24.88 20.88
C ALA A 76 20.87 -24.79 21.66
N LEU A 77 20.16 -23.67 21.55
CA LEU A 77 18.84 -23.49 22.16
C LEU A 77 17.81 -24.38 21.46
N LEU A 78 17.04 -25.12 22.26
CA LEU A 78 16.02 -26.06 21.79
C LEU A 78 14.63 -25.47 21.97
N THR A 79 14.34 -25.02 23.19
CA THR A 79 12.99 -24.61 23.58
C THR A 79 13.00 -23.44 24.54
N TYR A 80 11.88 -22.72 24.54
CA TYR A 80 11.55 -21.65 25.46
C TYR A 80 10.21 -21.91 26.12
N THR A 81 10.13 -21.75 27.44
CA THR A 81 8.88 -21.89 28.20
C THR A 81 8.29 -20.53 28.49
N VAL A 82 7.12 -20.25 27.93
CA VAL A 82 6.42 -18.97 28.07
C VAL A 82 5.98 -18.74 29.51
N VAL A 83 6.20 -17.54 30.03
CA VAL A 83 5.71 -17.09 31.34
C VAL A 83 4.73 -15.93 31.19
N GLU A 84 4.12 -15.52 32.31
CA GLU A 84 3.18 -14.40 32.31
C GLU A 84 3.83 -13.10 31.83
N GLY A 85 3.13 -12.40 30.95
CA GLY A 85 3.58 -11.13 30.37
C GLY A 85 4.59 -11.28 29.23
N ASP A 86 4.89 -12.50 28.78
CA ASP A 86 5.69 -12.73 27.59
C ASP A 86 4.89 -12.50 26.30
N SER A 87 5.58 -12.09 25.23
CA SER A 87 5.00 -11.96 23.89
C SER A 87 5.83 -12.73 22.87
N PHE A 88 5.19 -13.29 21.84
CA PHE A 88 5.90 -14.06 20.81
C PHE A 88 6.96 -13.22 20.08
N PHE A 89 6.67 -11.93 19.89
CA PHE A 89 7.60 -10.97 19.28
C PHE A 89 8.83 -10.74 20.17
N ASP A 90 8.63 -10.47 21.46
CA ASP A 90 9.73 -10.20 22.39
C ASP A 90 10.62 -11.44 22.58
N ILE A 91 10.03 -12.64 22.59
CA ILE A 91 10.77 -13.90 22.61
C ILE A 91 11.63 -14.02 21.34
N ALA A 92 11.07 -13.73 20.17
CA ALA A 92 11.82 -13.76 18.91
C ALA A 92 12.98 -12.74 18.89
N GLN A 93 12.75 -11.52 19.41
CA GLN A 93 13.79 -10.51 19.57
C GLN A 93 14.91 -10.96 20.52
N ARG A 94 14.55 -11.53 21.68
CA ARG A 94 15.51 -12.06 22.64
C ARG A 94 16.44 -13.09 22.01
N PHE A 95 15.91 -13.97 21.14
CA PHE A 95 16.70 -15.03 20.53
C PHE A 95 17.34 -14.66 19.18
N ASN A 96 17.20 -13.40 18.76
CA ASN A 96 17.63 -12.94 17.44
C ASN A 96 17.08 -13.83 16.30
N VAL A 97 15.84 -14.29 16.44
CA VAL A 97 15.15 -15.14 15.46
C VAL A 97 14.10 -14.30 14.75
N PRO A 98 14.06 -14.30 13.39
CA PRO A 98 12.99 -13.67 12.65
C PRO A 98 11.63 -14.28 13.00
N VAL A 99 10.62 -13.45 13.28
CA VAL A 99 9.26 -13.91 13.65
C VAL A 99 8.69 -14.88 12.62
N GLN A 100 8.86 -14.60 11.32
CA GLN A 100 8.40 -15.48 10.25
C GLN A 100 9.05 -16.87 10.29
N MET A 101 10.34 -16.92 10.64
CA MET A 101 11.06 -18.18 10.82
C MET A 101 10.55 -18.91 12.06
N MET A 102 10.30 -18.17 13.15
CA MET A 102 9.77 -18.72 14.39
C MET A 102 8.37 -19.30 14.24
N LEU A 103 7.49 -18.65 13.47
CA LEU A 103 6.17 -19.19 13.13
C LEU A 103 6.25 -20.47 12.33
N LYS A 104 7.19 -20.56 11.37
CA LYS A 104 7.39 -21.78 10.58
C LYS A 104 7.85 -22.96 11.44
N MET A 105 8.65 -22.70 12.48
CA MET A 105 9.09 -23.72 13.46
C MET A 105 8.00 -24.09 14.47
N ASN A 106 6.97 -23.25 14.61
CA ASN A 106 5.91 -23.37 15.60
C ASN A 106 4.53 -23.29 14.94
N PRO A 107 4.17 -24.25 14.06
CA PRO A 107 2.88 -24.23 13.36
C PRO A 107 1.67 -24.38 14.29
N SER A 108 1.90 -24.79 15.55
CA SER A 108 0.88 -24.85 16.60
C SER A 108 0.51 -23.49 17.19
N VAL A 109 1.29 -22.44 16.95
CA VAL A 109 1.02 -21.09 17.43
C VAL A 109 0.07 -20.40 16.45
N PRO A 110 -1.20 -20.15 16.83
CA PRO A 110 -2.17 -19.52 15.94
C PRO A 110 -1.99 -18.00 15.92
N GLY A 111 -2.68 -17.35 14.98
CA GLY A 111 -2.76 -15.89 14.92
C GLY A 111 -1.40 -15.21 14.76
N LEU A 112 -0.45 -15.83 14.05
CA LEU A 112 0.88 -15.25 13.81
C LEU A 112 1.67 -14.89 15.08
N GLY A 113 1.41 -15.58 16.20
CA GLY A 113 2.05 -15.30 17.49
C GLY A 113 1.22 -14.44 18.43
N GLU A 114 -0.01 -14.06 18.05
CA GLU A 114 -0.94 -13.32 18.91
C GLU A 114 -1.44 -14.12 20.10
N SER A 115 -1.51 -15.45 19.98
CA SER A 115 -2.05 -16.33 21.00
C SER A 115 -1.00 -17.31 21.49
N ILE A 116 -0.26 -16.90 22.53
CA ILE A 116 0.61 -17.77 23.30
C ILE A 116 0.13 -17.86 24.74
N TYR A 117 0.31 -19.03 25.35
CA TYR A 117 -0.18 -19.32 26.70
C TYR A 117 0.98 -19.57 27.65
N ILE A 118 0.78 -19.29 28.93
CA ILE A 118 1.75 -19.64 29.97
C ILE A 118 2.06 -21.15 29.94
N LYS A 119 3.33 -21.50 30.19
CA LYS A 119 3.88 -22.87 30.08
C LYS A 119 3.87 -23.46 28.67
N GLN A 120 3.42 -22.71 27.66
CA GLN A 120 3.59 -23.14 26.28
C GLN A 120 5.07 -23.24 25.95
N ILE A 121 5.42 -24.32 25.26
CA ILE A 121 6.78 -24.56 24.81
C ILE A 121 6.89 -24.03 23.38
N ILE A 122 7.77 -23.07 23.18
CA ILE A 122 8.13 -22.53 21.88
C ILE A 122 9.42 -23.19 21.42
N ASN A 123 9.39 -23.77 20.22
CA ASN A 123 10.53 -24.33 19.55
C ASN A 123 11.46 -23.21 19.05
N LEU A 124 12.73 -23.27 19.46
CA LEU A 124 13.80 -22.36 19.04
C LEU A 124 14.78 -23.04 18.07
N ASP A 125 14.59 -24.34 17.77
CA ASP A 125 15.49 -25.06 16.87
C ASP A 125 15.26 -24.64 15.41
N TRP A 126 16.12 -23.75 14.94
CA TRP A 126 16.17 -23.27 13.56
C TRP A 126 16.31 -24.38 12.50
N LYS A 127 16.77 -25.58 12.89
CA LYS A 127 16.86 -26.75 11.99
C LYS A 127 15.53 -27.49 11.83
N ALA A 128 14.55 -27.23 12.69
CA ALA A 128 13.23 -27.85 12.64
C ALA A 128 12.33 -27.35 11.49
N GLN A 129 12.90 -26.71 10.46
CA GLN A 129 12.23 -26.21 9.25
C GLN A 129 11.64 -27.31 8.33
N ARG A 130 11.68 -28.59 8.72
CA ARG A 130 11.34 -29.74 7.87
C ARG A 130 9.85 -29.98 7.74
#